data_AF-A0A316NCD4-F1
#
_entry.id   AF-A0A316NCD4-F1
#
_cell.length_a   1.000
_cell.length_b   1.000
_cell.length_c   1.000
_cell.angle_alpha   90.00
_cell.angle_beta   90.00
_cell.angle_gamma   90.00
#
_symmetry.space_group_name_H-M   'P 1'
#
loop_
_entity.id
_entity.type
_entity.pdbx_description
1 polymer ?
#
loop_
_entity_poly.entity_id
_entity_poly.type
_entity_poly.pdbx_seq_one_letter_code
_entity_poly.pdbx_strand_id
1 'polypeptide(L)'
;MVVYHFFYDIVVLYGVNIPAFYSPALDMIRDFFAGLFIFISGAACRFSRSNLKRGVQCFAFGMVMTYVTAIALPNDPILFGILHLLGVCMVLFSFLAPLLDKIPVWAGIAGCALLCLVTWGIKDGYFGIAGLFTAPYPDVLTASGLFFPFGIPGEGFASADYFPLFPWMFVFFAGAFFGLPVLQRKMPGFFYKKHVPPLAFVGRYTLWIYLLHQPVLMGICLLVFGY
;
A
#
# COMPACT_ATOMS: atom_id res chain seq x y z
N MET A 1 5.99 3.51 -8.20
CA MET A 1 4.82 2.71 -8.64
C MET A 1 4.81 2.60 -10.16
N VAL A 2 4.44 3.64 -10.92
CA VAL A 2 4.40 3.62 -12.41
C VAL A 2 5.71 3.14 -13.03
N VAL A 3 6.85 3.72 -12.63
CA VAL A 3 8.17 3.33 -13.16
C VAL A 3 8.50 1.88 -12.85
N TYR A 4 8.23 1.42 -11.63
CA TYR A 4 8.47 0.02 -11.24
C TYR A 4 7.64 -0.94 -12.08
N HIS A 5 6.35 -0.66 -12.29
CA HIS A 5 5.47 -1.51 -13.10
C HIS A 5 5.89 -1.52 -14.58
N PHE A 6 6.34 -0.39 -15.13
CA PHE A 6 6.90 -0.37 -16.47
C PHE A 6 8.12 -1.29 -16.61
N PHE A 7 9.05 -1.24 -15.67
CA PHE A 7 10.21 -2.14 -15.67
C PHE A 7 9.81 -3.61 -15.43
N TYR A 8 8.81 -3.85 -14.58
CA TYR A 8 8.24 -5.18 -14.38
C TYR A 8 7.68 -5.73 -15.69
N ASP A 9 6.86 -4.96 -16.40
CA ASP A 9 6.24 -5.37 -17.66
C ASP A 9 7.31 -5.74 -18.70
N ILE A 10 8.30 -4.88 -18.93
CA ILE A 10 9.32 -5.17 -19.96
C ILE A 10 10.23 -6.36 -19.59
N VAL A 11 10.55 -6.54 -18.31
CA VAL A 11 11.44 -7.62 -17.86
C VAL A 11 10.71 -8.96 -17.79
N VAL A 12 9.53 -8.98 -17.19
CA VAL A 12 8.78 -10.22 -16.89
C VAL A 12 7.90 -10.64 -18.07
N LEU A 13 7.21 -9.70 -18.72
CA LEU A 13 6.27 -10.03 -19.80
C LEU A 13 6.93 -10.03 -21.19
N TYR A 14 7.89 -9.13 -21.42
CA TYR A 14 8.58 -9.00 -22.72
C TYR A 14 10.02 -9.53 -22.72
N GLY A 15 10.48 -10.11 -21.61
CA GLY A 15 11.75 -10.84 -21.54
C GLY A 15 13.02 -9.97 -21.69
N VAL A 16 12.92 -8.66 -21.50
CA VAL A 16 14.09 -7.77 -21.53
C VAL A 16 15.01 -8.11 -20.36
N ASN A 17 16.24 -8.54 -20.67
CA ASN A 17 17.19 -8.96 -19.64
C ASN A 17 17.78 -7.76 -18.89
N ILE A 18 17.23 -7.46 -17.71
CA ILE A 18 17.75 -6.47 -16.77
C ILE A 18 18.00 -7.19 -15.43
N PRO A 19 19.18 -7.81 -15.23
CA PRO A 19 19.47 -8.59 -14.02
C PRO A 19 19.33 -7.80 -12.72
N ALA A 20 19.61 -6.50 -12.78
CA ALA A 20 19.45 -5.60 -11.64
C ALA A 20 18.01 -5.53 -11.13
N PHE A 21 17.01 -5.83 -11.96
CA PHE A 21 15.58 -5.79 -11.62
C PHE A 21 15.21 -6.73 -10.44
N TYR A 22 15.87 -7.89 -10.38
CA TYR A 22 15.65 -8.90 -9.34
C TYR A 22 16.56 -8.73 -8.12
N SER A 23 17.23 -7.58 -7.99
CA SER A 23 18.12 -7.33 -6.85
C SER A 23 17.33 -7.02 -5.57
N PRO A 24 17.78 -7.53 -4.40
CA PRO A 24 17.17 -7.19 -3.11
C PRO A 24 17.11 -5.67 -2.83
N ALA A 25 18.04 -4.91 -3.43
CA ALA A 25 18.06 -3.46 -3.32
C ALA A 25 16.84 -2.80 -3.98
N LEU A 26 16.40 -3.29 -5.14
CA LEU A 26 15.21 -2.77 -5.80
C LEU A 26 13.92 -3.18 -5.10
N ASP A 27 13.86 -4.39 -4.53
CA ASP A 27 12.74 -4.79 -3.68
C ASP A 27 12.61 -3.87 -2.46
N MET A 28 13.73 -3.57 -1.79
CA MET A 28 13.73 -2.62 -0.66
C MET A 28 13.26 -1.23 -1.08
N ILE A 29 13.70 -0.74 -2.25
CA ILE A 29 13.28 0.56 -2.79
C ILE A 29 11.78 0.55 -3.11
N ARG A 30 11.26 -0.53 -3.73
CA ARG A 30 9.84 -0.70 -4.01
C ARG A 30 9.02 -0.60 -2.73
N ASP A 31 9.40 -1.38 -1.71
CA ASP A 31 8.67 -1.46 -0.44
C ASP A 31 8.75 -0.14 0.33
N PHE A 32 9.89 0.54 0.29
CA PHE A 32 10.05 1.88 0.85
C PHE A 32 9.10 2.89 0.20
N PHE A 33 9.02 2.94 -1.14
CA PHE A 33 8.13 3.86 -1.83
C PHE A 33 6.65 3.51 -1.64
N ALA A 34 6.31 2.22 -1.55
CA ALA A 34 4.95 1.79 -1.20
C ALA A 34 4.59 2.23 0.22
N GLY A 35 5.48 2.02 1.19
CA GLY A 35 5.32 2.48 2.57
C GLY A 35 5.18 4.01 2.66
N LEU A 36 6.00 4.76 1.93
CA LEU A 36 5.92 6.23 1.86
C LEU A 36 4.57 6.68 1.30
N PHE A 37 4.08 6.03 0.24
CA PHE A 37 2.78 6.34 -0.35
C PHE A 37 1.62 6.07 0.64
N ILE A 38 1.67 4.95 1.37
CA ILE A 38 0.70 4.59 2.40
C ILE A 38 0.75 5.59 3.57
N PHE A 39 1.95 5.95 4.03
CA PHE A 39 2.17 6.93 5.09
C PHE A 39 1.61 8.31 4.72
N ILE A 40 1.92 8.80 3.51
CA ILE A 40 1.40 10.08 3.00
C ILE A 40 -0.13 10.03 2.89
N SER A 41 -0.70 8.90 2.45
CA SER A 41 -2.16 8.72 2.38
C SER A 41 -2.82 8.85 3.75
N GLY A 42 -2.21 8.25 4.78
CA GLY A 42 -2.65 8.41 6.17
C GLY A 42 -2.56 9.85 6.66
N ALA A 43 -1.46 10.55 6.39
CA ALA A 43 -1.30 11.97 6.74
C ALA A 43 -2.37 12.85 6.04
N ALA A 44 -2.66 12.55 4.77
CA ALA A 44 -3.66 13.26 3.97
C ALA A 44 -5.09 13.11 4.50
N CYS A 45 -5.40 12.09 5.30
CA CYS A 45 -6.72 11.95 5.93
C CYS A 45 -7.05 13.10 6.88
N ARG A 46 -6.04 13.72 7.50
CA ARG A 46 -6.21 14.89 8.38
C ARG A 46 -6.70 16.14 7.65
N PHE A 47 -6.50 16.20 6.33
CA PHE A 47 -6.90 17.35 5.49
C PHE A 47 -8.23 17.11 4.78
N SER A 48 -8.86 15.95 4.95
CA SER A 48 -10.07 15.58 4.24
C SER A 48 -11.34 15.93 5.01
N ARG A 49 -12.38 16.32 4.28
CA ARG A 49 -13.73 16.55 4.85
C ARG A 49 -14.52 15.27 5.08
N SER A 50 -14.29 14.24 4.28
CA SER A 50 -15.04 12.97 4.36
C SER A 50 -14.15 11.79 3.96
N ASN A 51 -13.43 11.27 4.96
CA ASN A 51 -12.60 10.08 4.77
C ASN A 51 -13.44 8.82 4.52
N LEU A 52 -14.64 8.73 5.10
CA LEU A 52 -15.53 7.58 4.91
C LEU A 52 -15.91 7.43 3.44
N LYS A 53 -16.39 8.50 2.80
CA LYS A 53 -16.74 8.50 1.37
C LYS A 53 -15.54 8.14 0.51
N ARG A 54 -14.39 8.76 0.76
CA ARG A 54 -13.14 8.48 0.01
C ARG A 54 -12.67 7.04 0.20
N GLY A 55 -12.77 6.52 1.41
CA GLY A 55 -12.43 5.13 1.76
C GLY A 55 -13.30 4.13 1.02
N VAL A 56 -14.63 4.31 1.06
CA VAL A 56 -15.58 3.47 0.32
C VAL A 56 -15.34 3.54 -1.18
N GLN A 57 -15.14 4.74 -1.75
CA GLN A 57 -14.83 4.89 -3.17
C GLN A 57 -13.52 4.19 -3.55
N CYS A 58 -12.47 4.36 -2.75
CA CYS A 58 -11.17 3.73 -3.01
C CYS A 58 -11.25 2.20 -2.93
N PHE A 59 -11.97 1.67 -1.93
CA PHE A 59 -12.20 0.24 -1.80
C PHE A 59 -13.02 -0.29 -2.98
N ALA A 60 -14.06 0.42 -3.40
CA ALA A 60 -14.88 0.05 -4.55
C ALA A 60 -14.05 0.00 -5.85
N PHE A 61 -13.13 0.95 -6.06
CA PHE A 61 -12.18 0.86 -7.18
C PHE A 61 -11.25 -0.36 -7.05
N GLY A 62 -10.81 -0.70 -5.83
CA GLY A 62 -10.11 -1.96 -5.58
C GLY A 62 -10.90 -3.18 -6.05
N MET A 63 -12.18 -3.27 -5.66
CA MET A 63 -13.06 -4.37 -6.06
C MET A 63 -13.26 -4.43 -7.59
N VAL A 64 -13.35 -3.28 -8.25
CA VAL A 64 -13.37 -3.22 -9.73
C VAL A 64 -12.07 -3.79 -10.30
N MET A 65 -10.91 -3.45 -9.73
CA MET A 65 -9.64 -4.03 -10.16
C MET A 65 -9.60 -5.54 -9.96
N THR A 66 -10.11 -6.06 -8.83
CA THR A 66 -10.25 -7.51 -8.60
C THR A 66 -11.09 -8.17 -9.69
N TYR A 67 -12.26 -7.61 -10.00
CA TYR A 67 -13.15 -8.16 -11.02
C TYR A 67 -12.51 -8.15 -12.42
N VAL A 68 -11.92 -7.01 -12.82
CA VAL A 68 -11.28 -6.87 -14.13
C VAL A 68 -10.08 -7.80 -14.27
N THR A 69 -9.24 -7.91 -13.23
CA THR A 69 -8.06 -8.78 -13.26
C THR A 69 -8.41 -10.25 -13.13
N ALA A 70 -9.47 -10.64 -12.44
CA ALA A 70 -9.94 -12.03 -12.43
C ALA A 70 -10.36 -12.53 -13.82
N ILE A 71 -10.81 -11.64 -14.70
CA ILE A 71 -11.18 -11.98 -16.08
C ILE A 71 -9.97 -11.88 -17.01
N ALA A 72 -9.17 -10.82 -16.90
CA ALA A 72 -8.06 -10.54 -17.81
C ALA A 72 -6.78 -11.33 -17.48
N LEU A 73 -6.56 -11.65 -16.20
CA LEU A 73 -5.38 -12.30 -15.63
C LEU A 73 -5.80 -13.38 -14.62
N PRO A 74 -6.48 -14.46 -15.06
CA PRO A 74 -7.11 -15.43 -14.16
C PRO A 74 -6.13 -16.18 -13.25
N ASN A 75 -4.84 -16.23 -13.60
CA ASN A 75 -3.81 -16.86 -12.78
C ASN A 75 -3.31 -15.96 -11.65
N ASP A 76 -3.39 -14.63 -11.80
CA ASP A 76 -2.84 -13.66 -10.85
C ASP A 76 -3.81 -12.47 -10.61
N PRO A 77 -5.06 -12.74 -10.18
CA PRO A 77 -6.02 -11.67 -9.91
C PRO A 77 -5.55 -10.76 -8.76
N ILE A 78 -5.91 -9.48 -8.80
CA ILE A 78 -5.63 -8.56 -7.68
C ILE A 78 -6.68 -8.80 -6.58
N LEU A 79 -6.37 -9.64 -5.60
CA LEU A 79 -7.31 -10.00 -4.53
C LEU A 79 -7.35 -8.99 -3.38
N PHE A 80 -6.19 -8.46 -2.97
CA PHE A 80 -6.11 -7.44 -1.91
C PHE A 80 -4.94 -6.49 -2.15
N GLY A 81 -5.03 -5.73 -3.24
CA GLY A 81 -4.06 -4.69 -3.59
C GLY A 81 -4.14 -3.41 -2.73
N ILE A 82 -3.30 -2.43 -3.05
CA ILE A 82 -3.14 -1.21 -2.22
C ILE A 82 -4.42 -0.38 -2.09
N LEU A 83 -5.32 -0.41 -3.09
CA LEU A 83 -6.59 0.33 -3.04
C LEU A 83 -7.56 -0.26 -2.01
N HIS A 84 -7.55 -1.59 -1.83
CA HIS A 84 -8.32 -2.26 -0.78
C HIS A 84 -7.81 -1.82 0.59
N LEU A 85 -6.49 -1.93 0.81
CA LEU A 85 -5.82 -1.49 2.02
C LEU A 85 -6.16 -0.03 2.37
N LEU A 86 -5.91 0.90 1.44
CA LEU A 86 -6.15 2.32 1.68
C LEU A 86 -7.63 2.62 1.92
N GLY A 87 -8.52 1.96 1.17
CA GLY A 87 -9.96 2.03 1.37
C GLY A 87 -10.37 1.65 2.78
N VAL A 88 -9.95 0.46 3.24
CA VAL A 88 -10.22 -0.02 4.61
C VAL A 88 -9.63 0.92 5.65
N CYS A 89 -8.36 1.35 5.49
CA CYS A 89 -7.70 2.23 6.43
C CYS A 89 -8.40 3.61 6.56
N MET A 90 -8.87 4.19 5.46
CA MET A 90 -9.63 5.44 5.48
C MET A 90 -11.00 5.30 6.15
N VAL A 91 -11.68 4.17 5.93
CA VAL A 91 -12.95 3.85 6.61
C VAL A 91 -12.70 3.71 8.11
N LEU A 92 -11.72 2.89 8.52
CA LEU A 92 -11.33 2.71 9.92
C LEU A 92 -10.94 4.03 10.57
N PHE A 93 -10.11 4.84 9.91
CA PHE A 93 -9.72 6.15 10.41
C PHE A 93 -10.92 7.06 10.67
N SER A 94 -11.98 6.98 9.86
CA SER A 94 -13.18 7.81 10.05
C SER A 94 -13.89 7.56 11.37
N PHE A 95 -13.83 6.32 11.87
CA PHE A 95 -14.41 5.94 13.16
C PHE A 95 -13.42 6.05 14.32
N LEU A 96 -12.14 5.77 14.06
CA LEU A 96 -11.10 5.77 15.09
C LEU A 96 -10.52 7.15 15.38
N ALA A 97 -10.66 8.13 14.48
CA ALA A 97 -10.08 9.47 14.65
C ALA A 97 -10.33 10.10 16.03
N PRO A 98 -11.56 10.08 16.61
CA PRO A 98 -11.80 10.64 17.94
C PRO A 98 -11.02 9.95 19.07
N LEU A 99 -10.69 8.67 18.91
CA LEU A 99 -9.88 7.91 19.87
C LEU A 99 -8.39 8.18 19.64
N LEU A 100 -7.95 8.19 18.39
CA LEU A 100 -6.56 8.48 18.02
C LEU A 100 -6.15 9.90 18.45
N ASP A 101 -7.07 10.87 18.43
CA ASP A 101 -6.79 12.25 18.84
C ASP A 101 -6.54 12.43 20.34
N LYS A 102 -6.89 11.42 21.15
CA LYS A 102 -6.56 11.40 22.59
C LYS A 102 -5.13 10.92 22.86
N ILE A 103 -4.47 10.30 21.89
CA ILE A 103 -3.14 9.72 22.04
C ILE A 103 -2.09 10.77 21.64
N PRO A 104 -1.03 10.99 22.44
CA PRO A 104 0.06 11.87 22.05
C PRO A 104 0.70 11.41 20.73
N VAL A 105 0.93 12.34 19.80
CA VAL A 105 1.39 12.04 18.42
C VAL A 105 2.59 11.09 18.38
N TRP A 106 3.63 11.37 19.16
CA TRP A 106 4.85 10.56 19.18
C TRP A 106 4.63 9.18 19.80
N ALA A 107 3.78 9.06 20.81
CA ALA A 107 3.39 7.77 21.37
C ALA A 107 2.58 6.95 20.36
N GLY A 108 1.68 7.60 19.61
CA GLY A 108 0.92 6.97 18.53
C GLY A 108 1.82 6.45 17.40
N ILE A 109 2.79 7.26 16.97
CA ILE A 109 3.79 6.86 15.94
C ILE A 109 4.65 5.70 16.46
N ALA A 110 5.16 5.78 17.70
CA ALA A 110 5.97 4.72 18.29
C ALA A 110 5.18 3.41 18.44
N GLY A 111 3.91 3.49 18.87
CA GLY A 111 3.02 2.33 18.94
C GLY A 111 2.76 1.71 17.56
N CYS A 112 2.53 2.53 16.54
CA CYS A 112 2.39 2.04 15.16
C CYS A 112 3.69 1.39 14.65
N ALA A 113 4.86 1.97 14.94
CA ALA A 113 6.14 1.39 14.57
C ALA A 113 6.36 0.04 15.25
N LEU A 114 6.07 -0.08 16.54
CA LEU A 114 6.15 -1.34 17.27
C LEU A 114 5.22 -2.40 16.69
N LEU A 115 3.95 -2.05 16.43
CA LEU A 115 2.98 -2.98 15.84
C LEU A 115 3.37 -3.38 14.41
N CYS A 116 3.92 -2.46 13.63
CA CYS A 116 4.49 -2.74 12.30
C CYS A 116 5.62 -3.78 12.41
N LEU A 117 6.56 -3.59 13.34
CA LEU A 117 7.67 -4.52 13.57
C LEU A 117 7.19 -5.91 14.02
N VAL A 118 6.22 -5.97 14.93
CA VAL A 118 5.66 -7.23 15.43
C VAL A 118 4.84 -7.97 14.37
N THR A 119 4.32 -7.27 13.36
CA THR A 119 3.52 -7.88 12.29
C THR A 119 4.25 -7.97 10.95
N TRP A 120 5.54 -7.63 10.90
CA TRP A 120 6.32 -7.61 9.67
C TRP A 120 6.41 -8.99 9.02
N GLY A 121 6.69 -10.02 9.82
CA GLY A 121 6.82 -11.41 9.36
C GLY A 121 5.51 -12.14 9.04
N ILE A 122 4.34 -11.47 9.10
CA ILE A 122 3.05 -12.17 9.00
C ILE A 122 2.87 -12.87 7.64
N LYS A 123 3.43 -12.28 6.58
CA LYS A 123 3.44 -12.88 5.24
C LYS A 123 4.27 -14.17 5.19
N ASP A 124 5.26 -14.29 6.07
CA ASP A 124 6.18 -15.43 6.16
C ASP A 124 5.73 -16.50 7.18
N GLY A 125 4.53 -16.36 7.76
CA GLY A 125 3.98 -17.36 8.68
C GLY A 125 4.11 -17.05 10.18
N TYR A 126 4.63 -15.88 10.56
CA TYR A 126 4.91 -15.60 11.98
C TYR A 126 4.71 -14.13 12.37
N PHE A 127 4.47 -13.88 13.65
CA PHE A 127 4.60 -12.56 14.27
C PHE A 127 6.06 -12.35 14.73
N GLY A 128 6.59 -11.15 14.51
CA GLY A 128 7.89 -10.73 14.99
C GLY A 128 8.90 -10.42 13.88
N ILE A 129 10.18 -10.51 14.24
CA ILE A 129 11.32 -10.16 13.40
C ILE A 129 12.23 -11.38 13.28
N ALA A 130 12.49 -11.83 12.06
CA ALA A 130 13.41 -12.93 11.78
C ALA A 130 14.77 -12.72 12.48
N GLY A 131 15.24 -13.75 13.17
CA GLY A 131 16.53 -13.72 13.90
C GLY A 131 16.51 -13.05 15.28
N LEU A 132 15.41 -12.41 15.68
CA LEU A 132 15.26 -11.77 17.00
C LEU A 132 14.17 -12.45 17.84
N PHE A 133 12.94 -12.46 17.33
CA PHE A 133 11.79 -13.09 17.99
C PHE A 133 10.76 -13.45 16.94
N THR A 134 10.34 -14.71 16.93
CA THR A 134 9.29 -15.20 16.02
C THR A 134 8.28 -16.00 16.82
N ALA A 135 7.00 -15.75 16.55
CA ALA A 135 5.87 -16.48 17.11
C ALA A 135 4.96 -16.92 15.95
N PRO A 136 4.93 -18.22 15.58
CA PRO A 136 4.08 -18.69 14.50
C PRO A 136 2.61 -18.48 14.86
N TYR A 137 1.77 -18.20 13.86
CA TYR A 137 0.33 -18.21 14.05
C TYR A 137 -0.25 -19.61 13.78
N PRO A 138 -1.42 -19.95 14.35
CA PRO A 138 -2.00 -21.29 14.17
C PRO A 138 -2.34 -21.60 12.71
N ASP A 139 -2.01 -22.82 12.24
CA ASP A 139 -2.31 -23.30 10.88
C ASP A 139 -3.82 -23.29 10.54
N VAL A 140 -4.69 -23.34 11.56
CA VAL A 140 -6.14 -23.22 11.38
C VAL A 140 -6.52 -21.90 10.69
N LEU A 141 -5.71 -20.85 10.83
CA LEU A 141 -5.93 -19.57 10.16
C LEU A 141 -5.67 -19.64 8.65
N THR A 142 -4.73 -20.46 8.19
CA THR A 142 -4.44 -20.63 6.75
C THR A 142 -5.41 -21.61 6.09
N ALA A 143 -5.94 -22.57 6.85
CA ALA A 143 -6.83 -23.63 6.34
C ALA A 143 -8.07 -23.10 5.58
N SER A 144 -8.65 -21.98 6.01
CA SER A 144 -9.81 -21.39 5.34
C SER A 144 -9.47 -20.59 4.07
N GLY A 145 -8.23 -20.13 3.93
CA GLY A 145 -7.83 -19.18 2.89
C GLY A 145 -8.50 -17.80 2.97
N LEU A 146 -9.37 -17.52 3.95
CA LEU A 146 -10.15 -16.27 4.03
C LEU A 146 -9.42 -15.13 4.74
N PHE A 147 -8.31 -15.40 5.42
CA PHE A 147 -7.56 -14.41 6.21
C PHE A 147 -6.50 -13.65 5.40
N PHE A 148 -6.46 -13.81 4.08
CA PHE A 148 -5.54 -13.06 3.21
C PHE A 148 -5.64 -11.53 3.38
N PRO A 149 -6.79 -10.88 3.65
CA PRO A 149 -6.82 -9.44 3.88
C PRO A 149 -5.99 -9.02 5.11
N PHE A 150 -5.81 -9.92 6.07
CA PHE A 150 -5.03 -9.68 7.29
C PHE A 150 -3.55 -10.04 7.14
N GLY A 151 -3.12 -10.57 6.00
CA GLY A 151 -1.72 -11.00 5.80
C GLY A 151 -1.50 -12.50 6.00
N ILE A 152 -2.56 -13.27 6.17
CA ILE A 152 -2.50 -14.73 6.39
C ILE A 152 -3.14 -15.43 5.18
N PRO A 153 -2.40 -15.59 4.07
CA PRO A 153 -2.91 -16.28 2.89
C PRO A 153 -3.02 -17.79 3.13
N GLY A 154 -3.98 -18.44 2.46
CA GLY A 154 -4.05 -19.90 2.40
C GLY A 154 -3.10 -20.50 1.37
N GLU A 155 -3.04 -21.83 1.30
CA GLU A 155 -2.27 -22.53 0.27
C GLU A 155 -2.74 -22.15 -1.15
N GLY A 156 -1.79 -21.95 -2.06
CA GLY A 156 -2.09 -21.60 -3.45
C GLY A 156 -2.54 -20.15 -3.68
N PHE A 157 -2.49 -19.29 -2.67
CA PHE A 157 -2.80 -17.86 -2.83
C PHE A 157 -1.78 -17.18 -3.75
N ALA A 158 -2.28 -16.57 -4.83
CA ALA A 158 -1.51 -15.73 -5.73
C ALA A 158 -2.30 -14.44 -6.01
N SER A 159 -1.58 -13.30 -6.04
CA SER A 159 -2.18 -12.00 -6.33
C SER A 159 -1.11 -11.07 -6.90
N ALA A 160 -1.36 -10.51 -8.09
CA ALA A 160 -0.42 -9.63 -8.77
C ALA A 160 -0.08 -8.37 -7.95
N ASP A 161 -1.03 -7.90 -7.13
CA ASP A 161 -0.81 -6.83 -6.15
C ASP A 161 -1.33 -7.28 -4.78
N TYR A 162 -0.47 -7.35 -3.77
CA TYR A 162 -0.82 -7.85 -2.44
C TYR A 162 -0.26 -7.00 -1.29
N PHE A 163 -1.15 -6.16 -0.75
CA PHE A 163 -0.92 -5.26 0.36
C PHE A 163 -1.90 -5.57 1.51
N PRO A 164 -1.63 -6.59 2.34
CA PRO A 164 -2.50 -6.92 3.46
C PRO A 164 -2.58 -5.80 4.51
N LEU A 165 -3.57 -5.87 5.39
CA LEU A 165 -3.73 -4.93 6.50
C LEU A 165 -2.49 -4.92 7.40
N PHE A 166 -1.96 -6.07 7.76
CA PHE A 166 -0.74 -6.14 8.56
C PHE A 166 0.47 -6.40 7.66
N PRO A 167 1.57 -5.63 7.80
CA PRO A 167 1.81 -4.54 8.76
C PRO A 167 1.36 -3.14 8.28
N TRP A 168 0.94 -3.02 7.02
CA TRP A 168 0.84 -1.73 6.31
C TRP A 168 -0.17 -0.72 6.89
N MET A 169 -1.24 -1.20 7.53
CA MET A 169 -2.21 -0.37 8.24
C MET A 169 -1.52 0.47 9.33
N PHE A 170 -0.48 -0.06 9.98
CA PHE A 170 0.27 0.71 10.98
C PHE A 170 1.12 1.81 10.36
N VAL A 171 1.65 1.59 9.15
CA VAL A 171 2.32 2.65 8.37
C VAL A 171 1.33 3.76 8.02
N PHE A 172 0.11 3.40 7.64
CA PHE A 172 -0.96 4.36 7.38
C PHE A 172 -1.30 5.17 8.63
N PHE A 173 -1.54 4.52 9.78
CA PHE A 173 -1.89 5.22 11.01
C PHE A 173 -0.75 6.04 11.58
N ALA A 174 0.51 5.61 11.44
CA ALA A 174 1.68 6.44 11.75
C ALA A 174 1.65 7.75 10.94
N GLY A 175 1.30 7.64 9.65
CA GLY A 175 1.05 8.80 8.79
C GLY A 175 -0.09 9.68 9.31
N ALA A 176 -1.21 9.09 9.73
CA ALA A 176 -2.35 9.81 10.27
C ALA A 176 -2.03 10.56 11.58
N PHE A 177 -1.20 10.00 12.46
CA PHE A 177 -0.65 10.68 13.63
C PHE A 177 0.26 11.83 13.21
N PHE A 178 1.19 11.59 12.30
CA PHE A 178 2.10 12.60 11.77
C PHE A 178 1.36 13.75 11.07
N GLY A 179 0.23 13.49 10.42
CA GLY A 179 -0.59 14.51 9.77
C GLY A 179 -1.15 15.57 10.73
N LEU A 180 -1.26 15.27 12.04
CA LEU A 180 -1.83 16.20 13.03
C LEU A 180 -0.95 17.43 13.28
N PRO A 181 0.35 17.33 13.62
CA PRO A 181 1.23 18.50 13.73
C PRO A 181 1.39 19.25 12.41
N VAL A 182 1.33 18.55 11.27
CA VAL A 182 1.32 19.19 9.94
C VAL A 182 0.07 20.05 9.76
N LEU A 183 -1.11 19.53 10.08
CA LEU A 183 -2.39 20.26 10.01
C LEU A 183 -2.37 21.49 10.94
N GLN A 184 -1.81 21.35 12.14
CA GLN A 184 -1.68 22.42 13.15
C GLN A 184 -0.58 23.44 12.83
N ARG A 185 0.08 23.33 11.68
CA ARG A 185 1.19 24.19 11.26
C ARG A 185 2.40 24.18 12.21
N LYS A 186 2.67 23.07 12.90
CA LYS A 186 3.77 22.92 13.86
C LYS A 186 5.10 22.44 13.25
N MET A 187 5.09 22.02 11.99
CA MET A 187 6.30 21.67 11.24
C MET A 187 7.09 22.91 10.79
N PRO A 188 8.40 22.80 10.51
CA PRO A 188 9.20 23.90 9.98
C PRO A 188 8.63 24.51 8.69
N GLY A 189 8.88 25.80 8.47
CA GLY A 189 8.27 26.56 7.37
C GLY A 189 8.53 26.01 5.95
N PHE A 190 9.64 25.29 5.73
CA PHE A 190 9.91 24.65 4.45
C PHE A 190 8.89 23.56 4.12
N PHE A 191 8.30 22.90 5.13
CA PHE A 191 7.37 21.79 4.95
C PHE A 191 6.09 22.19 4.18
N TYR A 192 5.68 23.45 4.26
CA TYR A 192 4.47 23.96 3.59
C TYR A 192 4.75 24.57 2.22
N LYS A 193 6.01 24.62 1.79
CA LYS A 193 6.38 25.17 0.48
C LYS A 193 6.22 24.10 -0.59
N LYS A 194 5.75 24.54 -1.76
CA LYS A 194 5.72 23.71 -2.96
C LYS A 194 7.14 23.65 -3.55
N HIS A 195 7.85 22.55 -3.34
CA HIS A 195 9.24 22.41 -3.82
C HIS A 195 9.31 22.09 -5.32
N VAL A 196 8.50 21.13 -5.77
CA VAL A 196 8.54 20.66 -7.16
C VAL A 196 7.14 20.74 -7.77
N PRO A 197 6.83 21.81 -8.51
CA PRO A 197 5.49 22.04 -9.05
C PRO A 197 4.92 20.91 -9.92
N PRO A 198 5.71 20.27 -10.81
CA PRO A 198 5.24 19.13 -11.60
C PRO A 198 4.84 17.93 -10.75
N LEU A 199 5.67 17.54 -9.77
CA LEU A 199 5.36 16.42 -8.86
C LEU A 199 4.11 16.68 -8.03
N ALA A 200 3.92 17.92 -7.58
CA ALA A 200 2.72 18.32 -6.86
C ALA A 200 1.47 18.36 -7.76
N PHE A 201 1.61 18.53 -9.08
CA PHE A 201 0.49 18.38 -10.03
C PHE A 201 0.11 16.91 -10.18
N VAL A 202 1.08 16.03 -10.43
CA VAL A 202 0.90 14.57 -10.49
C VAL A 202 0.22 14.06 -9.21
N GLY A 203 0.64 14.56 -8.04
CA GLY A 203 0.05 14.24 -6.74
C GLY A 203 -1.43 14.59 -6.57
N ARG A 204 -1.99 15.50 -7.37
CA ARG A 204 -3.43 15.83 -7.32
C ARG A 204 -4.31 14.80 -8.03
N TYR A 205 -3.74 14.06 -8.97
CA TYR A 205 -4.43 13.07 -9.78
C TYR A 205 -3.98 11.64 -9.45
N THR A 206 -3.36 11.42 -8.29
CA THR A 206 -2.73 10.14 -7.93
C THR A 206 -3.64 8.94 -8.08
N LEU A 207 -4.93 9.03 -7.71
CA LEU A 207 -5.88 7.92 -7.88
C LEU A 207 -6.06 7.54 -9.35
N TRP A 208 -6.25 8.53 -10.23
CA TRP A 208 -6.41 8.29 -11.66
C TRP A 208 -5.15 7.76 -12.31
N ILE A 209 -4.00 8.31 -11.92
CA ILE A 209 -2.70 7.82 -12.39
C ILE A 209 -2.50 6.37 -11.93
N TYR A 210 -2.84 6.06 -10.68
CA TYR A 210 -2.76 4.70 -10.16
C TYR A 210 -3.70 3.74 -10.89
N LEU A 211 -4.92 4.15 -11.25
CA LEU A 211 -5.84 3.27 -11.99
C LEU A 211 -5.43 3.06 -13.46
N LEU A 212 -4.97 4.13 -14.11
CA LEU A 212 -4.74 4.12 -15.55
C LEU A 212 -3.32 3.72 -15.96
N HIS A 213 -2.34 3.78 -15.04
CA HIS A 213 -0.97 3.48 -15.44
C HIS A 213 -0.83 2.07 -15.99
N GLN A 214 -1.38 1.01 -15.37
CA GLN A 214 -1.16 -0.35 -15.85
C GLN A 214 -1.79 -0.61 -17.24
N PRO A 215 -3.06 -0.25 -17.51
CA PRO A 215 -3.61 -0.35 -18.87
C PRO A 215 -2.83 0.47 -19.91
N VAL A 216 -2.39 1.68 -19.56
CA VAL A 216 -1.64 2.55 -20.47
C VAL A 216 -0.24 2.00 -20.73
N LEU A 217 0.48 1.55 -19.70
CA LEU A 217 1.81 0.95 -19.83
C LEU A 217 1.75 -0.34 -20.65
N MET A 218 0.75 -1.19 -20.41
CA MET A 218 0.52 -2.38 -21.21
C MET A 218 0.27 -2.04 -22.69
N GLY A 219 -0.57 -1.04 -22.97
CA GLY A 219 -0.81 -0.56 -24.33
C GLY A 219 0.46 -0.03 -25.00
N ILE A 220 1.31 0.71 -24.27
CA ILE A 220 2.60 1.19 -24.77
C ILE A 220 3.54 0.01 -25.07
N CYS A 221 3.65 -0.95 -24.14
CA CYS A 221 4.53 -2.10 -24.35
C CYS A 221 4.07 -2.94 -25.55
N LEU A 222 2.76 -3.11 -25.75
CA LEU A 222 2.20 -3.79 -26.91
C LEU A 222 2.52 -3.08 -28.23
N LEU A 223 2.52 -1.75 -28.26
CA LEU A 223 2.90 -0.98 -29.45
C LEU A 223 4.40 -1.03 -29.75
N VAL A 224 5.25 -1.08 -28.71
CA VAL A 224 6.72 -1.01 -28.85
C VAL A 224 7.35 -2.37 -29.09
N PHE A 225 6.97 -3.36 -28.29
CA PHE A 225 7.54 -4.71 -28.30
C PHE A 225 6.67 -5.71 -29.06
N GLY A 226 5.57 -5.24 -29.67
CA GLY A 226 4.53 -6.05 -30.31
C GLY A 226 5.07 -7.36 -30.90
N TYR A 227 4.54 -8.46 -30.39
CA TYR A 227 4.60 -9.74 -31.08
C TYR A 227 3.86 -9.64 -32.42
#